data_AF-A0A7S0S618-F1
#
_entry.id   AF-A0A7S0S618-F1
#
_cell.length_a   1.000
_cell.length_b   1.000
_cell.length_c   1.000
_cell.angle_alpha   90.00
_cell.angle_beta   90.00
_cell.angle_gamma   90.00
#
_symmetry.space_group_name_H-M   'P 1'
#
loop_
_entity.id
_entity.type
_entity.pdbx_description
1 polymer ?
#
loop_
_entity_poly.entity_id
_entity_poly.type
_entity_poly.pdbx_seq_one_letter_code
_entity_poly.pdbx_strand_id
1 'polypeptide(L)'
;EPSRRHPAALVTVPHPDIPPSGASNRAPETRGARSEVSVPARVSKVTDAKRLKVVVAALRKQVRSPEGVIREATLLCELICTDPENKARTWAINAGAVEALVAALQRHTMSEEVQHVMLLALGNTLYGSDSEENKSRAASAGAIEAIVAVMCAHAGSAGVLEAACAH
;
A
#
# COMPACT_ATOMS: atom_id res chain seq x y z
N GLU A 1 37.88 -45.59 27.06
CA GLU A 1 38.70 -44.50 26.49
C GLU A 1 37.82 -43.27 26.26
N PRO A 2 37.92 -42.21 27.09
CA PRO A 2 37.38 -40.91 26.73
C PRO A 2 38.50 -39.85 26.82
N SER A 3 38.91 -39.31 25.68
CA SER A 3 39.94 -38.28 25.63
C SER A 3 39.41 -36.94 26.12
N ARG A 4 40.17 -36.41 27.08
CA ARG A 4 39.87 -35.30 27.98
C ARG A 4 39.90 -33.94 27.27
N ARG A 5 38.98 -33.07 27.67
CA ARG A 5 39.13 -31.60 27.62
C ARG A 5 40.39 -31.19 28.37
N HIS A 6 41.17 -30.21 27.90
CA HIS A 6 41.93 -29.28 28.73
C HIS A 6 41.92 -27.85 28.11
N PRO A 7 41.90 -26.77 28.90
CA PRO A 7 41.67 -25.39 28.47
C PRO A 7 42.92 -24.47 28.58
N ALA A 8 42.70 -23.20 28.24
CA ALA A 8 43.44 -21.99 28.63
C ALA A 8 44.71 -21.60 27.84
N ALA A 9 44.70 -20.37 27.30
CA ALA A 9 45.56 -19.28 27.79
C ALA A 9 45.21 -17.96 27.07
N LEU A 10 44.68 -17.01 27.85
CA LEU A 10 44.73 -15.58 27.58
C LEU A 10 46.19 -15.12 27.66
N VAL A 11 46.66 -14.37 26.66
CA VAL A 11 47.82 -13.49 26.81
C VAL A 11 47.50 -12.14 26.20
N THR A 12 47.68 -11.10 27.00
CA THR A 12 47.31 -9.71 26.81
C THR A 12 48.60 -8.88 26.76
N VAL A 13 48.80 -8.16 25.63
CA VAL A 13 49.59 -6.91 25.37
C VAL A 13 51.10 -6.85 25.72
N PRO A 14 51.95 -6.02 25.03
CA PRO A 14 51.77 -4.56 24.89
C PRO A 14 52.09 -3.91 23.53
N HIS A 15 51.52 -2.71 23.43
CA HIS A 15 51.65 -1.64 22.42
C HIS A 15 53.04 -0.96 22.52
N PRO A 16 53.51 -0.35 21.41
CA PRO A 16 54.08 0.99 21.53
C PRO A 16 53.56 1.99 20.48
N ASP A 17 53.48 3.25 20.93
CA ASP A 17 53.12 4.53 20.28
C ASP A 17 53.94 4.88 19.00
N ILE A 18 53.31 5.30 17.87
CA ILE A 18 53.06 6.70 17.33
C ILE A 18 54.38 7.40 16.85
N PRO A 19 54.50 8.14 15.69
CA PRO A 19 53.51 9.06 15.10
C PRO A 19 53.56 9.19 13.53
N PRO A 20 53.11 10.30 12.85
CA PRO A 20 52.27 10.20 11.65
C PRO A 20 53.01 10.64 10.37
N SER A 21 52.46 10.32 9.20
CA SER A 21 52.93 10.94 7.95
C SER A 21 51.74 11.41 7.13
N GLY A 22 51.79 12.70 6.80
CA GLY A 22 50.73 13.44 6.15
C GLY A 22 50.69 13.29 4.63
N ALA A 23 50.03 14.27 4.03
CA ALA A 23 49.73 14.49 2.62
C ALA A 23 48.53 13.66 2.11
N SER A 24 47.35 14.27 2.08
CA SER A 24 46.88 15.11 0.96
C SER A 24 46.56 14.27 -0.26
N ASN A 25 45.26 14.15 -0.60
CA ASN A 25 44.78 14.73 -1.84
C ASN A 25 43.26 14.90 -1.87
N ARG A 26 42.91 16.19 -1.95
CA ARG A 26 41.67 16.81 -2.40
C ARG A 26 41.21 16.22 -3.74
N ALA A 27 39.95 15.83 -3.83
CA ALA A 27 39.23 15.63 -5.10
C ALA A 27 38.00 16.57 -5.14
N PRO A 28 37.62 17.07 -6.32
CA PRO A 28 36.90 18.33 -6.45
C PRO A 28 35.38 18.23 -6.37
N GLU A 29 34.81 19.36 -5.97
CA GLU A 29 33.40 19.70 -6.03
C GLU A 29 32.79 19.38 -7.40
N THR A 30 31.67 18.64 -7.40
CA THR A 30 30.71 18.70 -8.50
C THR A 30 29.52 19.52 -8.02
N ARG A 31 29.60 20.81 -8.35
CA ARG A 31 28.51 21.77 -8.37
C ARG A 31 27.48 21.32 -9.40
N GLY A 32 26.60 20.40 -8.99
CA GLY A 32 25.39 20.03 -9.71
C GLY A 32 24.20 20.79 -9.16
N ALA A 33 24.08 22.07 -9.52
CA ALA A 33 22.85 22.81 -9.35
C ALA A 33 21.75 22.15 -10.18
N ARG A 34 20.95 21.28 -9.56
CA ARG A 34 19.66 20.85 -10.12
C ARG A 34 18.60 21.52 -9.28
N SER A 35 17.98 22.53 -9.89
CA SER A 35 16.87 23.31 -9.35
C SER A 35 15.89 22.44 -8.57
N GLU A 36 15.88 22.59 -7.25
CA GLU A 36 14.69 22.32 -6.44
C GLU A 36 13.65 23.37 -6.84
N VAL A 37 12.90 23.08 -7.90
CA VAL A 37 11.59 23.70 -8.07
C VAL A 37 10.72 23.10 -6.97
N SER A 38 10.71 23.77 -5.82
CA SER A 38 9.75 23.55 -4.75
C SER A 38 8.36 23.90 -5.28
N VAL A 39 7.73 22.94 -5.95
CA VAL A 39 6.31 23.00 -6.29
C VAL A 39 5.56 22.89 -4.96
N PRO A 40 4.74 23.89 -4.57
CA PRO A 40 4.16 23.90 -3.25
C PRO A 40 3.16 22.74 -3.12
N ALA A 41 3.52 21.76 -2.30
CA ALA A 41 2.78 20.52 -2.05
C ALA A 41 1.30 20.70 -1.64
N ARG A 42 0.81 21.93 -1.42
CA ARG A 42 -0.59 22.22 -1.12
C ARG A 42 -1.51 22.19 -2.35
N VAL A 43 -1.01 22.52 -3.55
CA VAL A 43 -1.82 22.50 -4.78
C VAL A 43 -2.05 21.05 -5.26
N SER A 44 -1.03 20.19 -5.10
CA SER A 44 -1.07 18.76 -5.46
C SER A 44 -2.03 17.94 -4.57
N LYS A 45 -2.07 18.22 -3.27
CA LYS A 45 -2.91 17.48 -2.31
C LYS A 45 -4.41 17.65 -2.57
N VAL A 46 -4.84 18.86 -2.92
CA VAL A 46 -6.25 19.15 -3.21
C VAL A 46 -6.66 18.53 -4.54
N THR A 47 -5.75 18.46 -5.52
CA THR A 47 -6.03 17.82 -6.80
C THR A 47 -6.24 16.32 -6.66
N ASP A 48 -5.44 15.62 -5.85
CA ASP A 48 -5.58 14.16 -5.72
C ASP A 48 -6.80 13.74 -4.89
N ALA A 49 -7.13 14.48 -3.82
CA ALA A 49 -8.38 14.27 -3.09
C ALA A 49 -9.62 14.52 -3.96
N LYS A 50 -9.58 15.53 -4.83
CA LYS A 50 -10.66 15.82 -5.78
C LYS A 50 -10.76 14.75 -6.87
N ARG A 51 -9.63 14.28 -7.39
CA ARG A 51 -9.55 13.18 -8.36
C ARG A 51 -10.14 11.90 -7.77
N LEU A 52 -9.78 11.54 -6.54
CA LEU A 52 -10.35 10.39 -5.84
C LEU A 52 -11.88 10.47 -5.73
N LYS A 53 -12.41 11.63 -5.33
CA LYS A 53 -13.87 11.83 -5.28
C LYS A 53 -14.55 11.62 -6.63
N VAL A 54 -13.92 12.07 -7.72
CA VAL A 54 -14.44 11.87 -9.08
C VAL A 54 -14.42 10.39 -9.46
N VAL A 55 -13.31 9.68 -9.19
CA VAL A 55 -13.19 8.24 -9.48
C VAL A 55 -14.21 7.43 -8.66
N VAL A 56 -14.35 7.70 -7.36
CA VAL A 56 -15.34 7.01 -6.52
C VAL A 56 -16.77 7.29 -6.99
N ALA A 57 -17.08 8.53 -7.40
CA ALA A 57 -18.39 8.84 -7.99
C ALA A 57 -18.62 8.10 -9.32
N ALA A 58 -17.59 7.99 -10.16
CA ALA A 58 -17.63 7.25 -11.40
C ALA A 58 -17.82 5.74 -11.15
N LEU A 59 -17.16 5.18 -10.14
CA LEU A 59 -17.29 3.77 -9.74
C LEU A 59 -18.74 3.46 -9.34
N ARG A 60 -19.35 4.33 -8.53
CA ARG A 60 -20.78 4.23 -8.16
C ARG A 60 -21.71 4.32 -9.37
N LYS A 61 -21.46 5.26 -10.27
CA LYS A 61 -22.27 5.44 -11.48
C LYS A 61 -22.17 4.24 -12.42
N GLN A 62 -21.00 3.61 -12.46
CA GLN A 62 -20.69 2.51 -13.37
C GLN A 62 -20.88 1.13 -12.75
N VAL A 63 -21.47 1.01 -11.56
CA VAL A 63 -21.70 -0.25 -10.84
C VAL A 63 -22.39 -1.35 -11.67
N ARG A 64 -23.04 -1.00 -12.79
CA ARG A 64 -23.70 -1.95 -13.70
C ARG A 64 -22.81 -2.46 -14.85
N SER A 65 -21.72 -1.76 -15.20
CA SER A 65 -20.80 -2.16 -16.26
C SER A 65 -19.55 -2.79 -15.66
N PRO A 66 -19.21 -4.06 -15.99
CA PRO A 66 -18.02 -4.71 -15.48
C PRO A 66 -16.74 -3.97 -15.92
N GLU A 67 -16.64 -3.54 -17.18
CA GLU A 67 -15.49 -2.78 -17.68
C GLU A 67 -15.38 -1.41 -16.99
N GLY A 68 -16.53 -0.78 -16.74
CA GLY A 68 -16.61 0.49 -16.03
C GLY A 68 -16.10 0.37 -14.60
N VAL A 69 -16.59 -0.58 -13.81
CA VAL A 69 -16.14 -0.75 -12.43
C VAL A 69 -14.67 -1.15 -12.35
N ILE A 70 -14.19 -2.04 -13.22
CA ILE A 70 -12.78 -2.45 -13.26
C ILE A 70 -11.90 -1.22 -13.49
N ARG A 71 -12.20 -0.43 -14.53
CA ARG A 71 -11.39 0.75 -14.85
C ARG A 71 -11.33 1.74 -13.70
N GLU A 72 -12.46 2.06 -13.07
CA GLU A 72 -12.47 3.02 -11.96
C GLU A 72 -11.78 2.47 -10.71
N ALA A 73 -11.89 1.16 -10.42
CA ALA A 73 -11.18 0.54 -9.31
C ALA A 73 -9.67 0.48 -9.54
N THR A 74 -9.21 0.23 -10.76
CA THR A 74 -7.79 0.29 -11.11
C THR A 74 -7.24 1.71 -10.92
N LEU A 75 -7.97 2.73 -11.38
CA LEU A 75 -7.59 4.13 -11.16
C LEU A 75 -7.57 4.49 -9.67
N LEU A 76 -8.51 3.96 -8.89
CA LEU A 76 -8.52 4.12 -7.44
C LEU A 76 -7.25 3.54 -6.81
N CYS A 77 -6.84 2.32 -7.18
CA CYS A 77 -5.59 1.70 -6.72
C CYS A 77 -4.37 2.56 -7.06
N GLU A 78 -4.27 3.04 -8.30
CA GLU A 78 -3.14 3.86 -8.75
C GLU A 78 -3.02 5.15 -7.92
N LEU A 79 -4.14 5.83 -7.68
CA LEU A 79 -4.17 7.05 -6.86
C LEU A 79 -3.82 6.78 -5.39
N ILE A 80 -4.17 5.60 -4.87
CA ILE A 80 -3.83 5.21 -3.49
C ILE A 80 -2.35 4.86 -3.37
N CYS A 81 -1.79 4.09 -4.31
CA CYS A 81 -0.41 3.59 -4.24
C CYS A 81 0.64 4.67 -4.55
N THR A 82 0.25 5.75 -5.22
CA THR A 82 1.15 6.86 -5.57
C THR A 82 1.28 7.91 -4.47
N ASP A 83 0.51 7.81 -3.37
CA ASP A 83 0.57 8.76 -2.26
C ASP A 83 1.54 8.29 -1.15
N PRO A 84 2.72 8.92 -1.01
CA PRO A 84 3.68 8.57 0.03
C PRO A 84 3.21 8.93 1.44
N GLU A 85 2.20 9.79 1.59
CA GLU A 85 1.69 10.23 2.89
C GLU A 85 0.53 9.36 3.42
N ASN A 86 0.11 8.31 2.69
CA ASN A 86 -1.03 7.44 3.03
C ASN A 86 -2.38 8.18 3.23
N LYS A 87 -2.49 9.44 2.81
CA LYS A 87 -3.70 10.27 2.93
C LYS A 87 -4.75 9.92 1.89
N ALA A 88 -4.32 9.41 0.74
CA ALA A 88 -5.20 8.96 -0.33
C ALA A 88 -6.18 7.89 0.14
N ARG A 89 -5.77 6.98 1.03
CA ARG A 89 -6.67 5.99 1.65
C ARG A 89 -7.78 6.67 2.45
N THR A 90 -7.42 7.57 3.36
CA THR A 90 -8.40 8.33 4.15
C THR A 90 -9.33 9.16 3.26
N TRP A 91 -8.83 9.77 2.19
CA TRP A 91 -9.67 10.50 1.24
C TRP A 91 -10.60 9.59 0.44
N ALA A 92 -10.12 8.42 0.01
CA ALA A 92 -10.93 7.41 -0.66
C ALA A 92 -12.07 6.92 0.26
N ILE A 93 -11.74 6.58 1.51
CA ILE A 93 -12.72 6.16 2.53
C ILE A 93 -13.72 7.30 2.81
N ASN A 94 -13.26 8.54 2.95
CA ASN A 94 -14.14 9.70 3.15
C ASN A 94 -15.00 10.02 1.92
N ALA A 95 -14.55 9.68 0.71
CA ALA A 95 -15.36 9.75 -0.50
C ALA A 95 -16.36 8.58 -0.62
N GLY A 96 -16.22 7.57 0.24
CA GLY A 96 -16.98 6.33 0.32
C GLY A 96 -16.62 5.31 -0.76
N ALA A 97 -15.31 5.15 -0.98
CA ALA A 97 -14.77 4.13 -1.86
C ALA A 97 -15.18 2.71 -1.40
N VAL A 98 -15.22 2.47 -0.09
CA VAL A 98 -15.55 1.16 0.47
C VAL A 98 -16.96 0.73 0.09
N GLU A 99 -17.95 1.59 0.29
CA GLU A 99 -19.35 1.33 -0.06
C GLU A 99 -19.52 1.10 -1.56
N ALA A 100 -18.77 1.85 -2.37
CA ALA A 100 -18.82 1.73 -3.82
C ALA A 100 -18.21 0.39 -4.31
N LEU A 101 -17.08 -0.02 -3.73
CA LEU A 101 -16.43 -1.30 -4.01
C LEU A 101 -17.28 -2.49 -3.53
N VAL A 102 -17.86 -2.41 -2.33
CA VAL A 102 -18.77 -3.45 -1.80
C VAL A 102 -20.01 -3.60 -2.69
N ALA A 103 -20.61 -2.49 -3.14
CA ALA A 103 -21.74 -2.55 -4.06
C ALA A 103 -21.35 -3.21 -5.41
N ALA A 104 -20.13 -2.98 -5.90
CA ALA A 104 -19.63 -3.63 -7.11
C ALA A 104 -19.38 -5.13 -6.91
N LEU A 105 -18.77 -5.54 -5.78
CA LEU A 105 -18.56 -6.94 -5.40
C LEU A 105 -19.89 -7.70 -5.36
N GLN A 106 -20.90 -7.13 -4.70
CA GLN A 106 -22.22 -7.75 -4.56
C GLN A 106 -23.01 -7.80 -5.88
N ARG A 107 -22.72 -6.89 -6.81
CA ARG A 107 -23.43 -6.85 -8.10
C ARG A 107 -22.83 -7.80 -9.14
N HIS A 108 -21.52 -7.92 -9.19
CA HIS A 108 -20.80 -8.69 -10.22
C HIS A 108 -20.26 -10.01 -9.67
N THR A 109 -21.09 -10.75 -8.92
CA THR A 109 -20.69 -11.96 -8.20
C THR A 109 -20.16 -13.09 -9.08
N MET A 110 -20.46 -13.09 -10.37
CA MET A 110 -20.07 -14.18 -11.28
C MET A 110 -18.79 -13.88 -12.09
N SER A 111 -18.27 -12.64 -12.05
CA SER A 111 -17.09 -12.27 -12.83
C SER A 111 -15.84 -12.31 -11.94
N GLU A 112 -15.01 -13.33 -12.13
CA GLU A 112 -13.75 -13.51 -11.39
C GLU A 112 -12.83 -12.29 -11.50
N GLU A 113 -12.73 -11.70 -12.70
CA GLU A 113 -11.92 -10.50 -12.94
C GLU A 113 -12.43 -9.30 -12.14
N VAL A 114 -13.74 -9.04 -12.16
CA VAL A 114 -14.33 -7.95 -11.36
C VAL A 114 -14.09 -8.22 -9.87
N GLN A 115 -14.30 -9.44 -9.39
CA GLN A 115 -14.08 -9.79 -8.00
C GLN A 115 -12.63 -9.56 -7.57
N HIS A 116 -11.67 -10.05 -8.35
CA HIS A 116 -10.24 -9.88 -8.07
C HIS A 116 -9.86 -8.39 -8.00
N VAL A 117 -10.25 -7.59 -8.99
CA VAL A 117 -9.90 -6.16 -9.02
C VAL A 117 -10.56 -5.39 -7.88
N MET A 118 -11.84 -5.68 -7.57
CA MET A 118 -12.54 -5.02 -6.47
C MET A 118 -11.92 -5.39 -5.11
N LEU A 119 -11.55 -6.66 -4.89
CA LEU A 119 -10.89 -7.11 -3.66
C LEU A 119 -9.53 -6.45 -3.48
N LEU A 120 -8.72 -6.38 -4.55
CA LEU A 120 -7.44 -5.70 -4.53
C LEU A 120 -7.59 -4.20 -4.20
N ALA A 121 -8.58 -3.53 -4.81
CA ALA A 121 -8.87 -2.13 -4.53
C ALA A 121 -9.38 -1.89 -3.10
N LEU A 122 -10.22 -2.80 -2.59
CA LEU A 122 -10.72 -2.76 -1.22
C LEU A 122 -9.59 -2.96 -0.22
N GLY A 123 -8.75 -3.96 -0.45
CA GLY A 123 -7.54 -4.23 0.33
C GLY A 123 -6.60 -3.03 0.36
N ASN A 124 -6.24 -2.48 -0.80
CA ASN A 124 -5.38 -1.30 -0.89
C ASN A 124 -5.98 -0.07 -0.20
N THR A 125 -7.31 0.07 -0.18
CA THR A 125 -7.99 1.17 0.50
C THR A 125 -7.93 1.04 2.02
N LEU A 126 -8.05 -0.19 2.54
CA LEU A 126 -8.11 -0.48 3.97
C LEU A 126 -6.74 -0.79 4.60
N TYR A 127 -5.78 -1.26 3.81
CA TYR A 127 -4.45 -1.62 4.27
C TYR A 127 -3.78 -0.45 4.99
N GLY A 128 -3.06 -0.70 6.08
CA GLY A 128 -2.33 0.32 6.86
C GLY A 128 -3.19 1.49 7.37
N SER A 129 -4.52 1.36 7.38
CA SER A 129 -5.41 2.34 7.96
C SER A 129 -5.61 2.04 9.45
N ASP A 130 -4.73 2.58 10.29
CA ASP A 130 -4.80 2.41 11.76
C ASP A 130 -5.92 3.24 12.41
N SER A 131 -6.67 4.03 11.63
CA SER A 131 -7.82 4.78 12.13
C SER A 131 -8.99 3.84 12.45
N GLU A 132 -9.38 3.81 13.73
CA GLU A 132 -10.59 3.11 14.19
C GLU A 132 -11.86 3.61 13.46
N GLU A 133 -11.91 4.88 13.05
CA GLU A 133 -13.01 5.41 12.25
C GLU A 133 -13.10 4.71 10.88
N ASN A 134 -11.96 4.50 10.23
CA ASN A 134 -11.90 3.84 8.93
C ASN A 134 -12.30 2.36 9.03
N LYS A 135 -11.86 1.66 10.09
CA LYS A 135 -12.29 0.28 10.37
C LYS A 135 -13.79 0.21 10.65
N SER A 136 -14.31 1.14 11.46
CA SER A 136 -15.75 1.22 11.76
C SER A 136 -16.59 1.48 10.51
N ARG A 137 -16.12 2.36 9.61
CA ARG A 137 -16.77 2.59 8.31
C ARG A 137 -16.73 1.34 7.43
N ALA A 138 -15.60 0.64 7.36
CA ALA A 138 -15.50 -0.59 6.58
C ALA A 138 -16.45 -1.68 7.08
N ALA A 139 -16.55 -1.85 8.40
CA ALA A 139 -17.53 -2.73 9.03
C ALA A 139 -18.97 -2.30 8.74
N SER A 140 -19.28 -1.00 8.88
CA SER A 140 -20.62 -0.45 8.59
C SER A 140 -21.02 -0.60 7.12
N ALA A 141 -20.05 -0.59 6.21
CA ALA A 141 -20.26 -0.81 4.78
C ALA A 141 -20.41 -2.30 4.41
N GLY A 142 -20.24 -3.22 5.37
CA GLY A 142 -20.33 -4.66 5.12
C GLY A 142 -19.15 -5.22 4.32
N ALA A 143 -17.95 -4.64 4.47
CA ALA A 143 -16.78 -5.04 3.69
C ALA A 143 -16.38 -6.50 3.95
N ILE A 144 -16.44 -6.95 5.21
CA ILE A 144 -16.09 -8.32 5.59
C ILE A 144 -17.12 -9.30 5.03
N GLU A 145 -18.41 -9.00 5.18
CA GLU A 145 -19.51 -9.81 4.68
C GLU A 145 -19.45 -9.95 3.15
N ALA A 146 -19.07 -8.87 2.45
CA ALA A 146 -18.84 -8.91 1.02
C ALA A 146 -17.67 -9.84 0.65
N ILE A 147 -16.52 -9.73 1.34
CA ILE A 147 -15.37 -10.61 1.11
C ILE A 147 -15.75 -12.09 1.34
N VAL A 148 -16.43 -12.39 2.44
CA VAL A 148 -16.87 -13.76 2.76
C VAL A 148 -17.84 -14.29 1.70
N ALA A 149 -18.81 -13.47 1.25
CA ALA A 149 -19.74 -13.87 0.20
C ALA A 149 -19.02 -14.19 -1.11
N VAL A 150 -17.96 -13.45 -1.43
CA VAL A 150 -17.12 -13.68 -2.61
C VAL A 150 -16.32 -14.96 -2.48
N MET A 151 -15.73 -15.22 -1.31
CA MET A 151 -15.03 -16.48 -1.04
C MET A 151 -15.98 -17.69 -1.14
N CYS A 152 -17.23 -17.57 -0.69
CA CYS A 152 -18.23 -18.61 -0.84
C CYS A 152 -18.62 -18.83 -2.32
N ALA A 153 -18.82 -17.75 -3.07
CA ALA A 153 -19.18 -17.83 -4.49
C ALA A 153 -18.03 -18.35 -5.38
N HIS A 154 -16.78 -18.08 -4.99
CA HIS A 154 -15.56 -18.39 -5.74
C HIS A 154 -14.65 -19.40 -5.02
N ALA A 155 -15.23 -20.34 -4.27
CA ALA A 155 -14.47 -21.32 -3.48
C ALA A 155 -13.48 -22.17 -4.32
N GLY A 156 -13.64 -22.21 -5.65
CA GLY A 156 -12.72 -22.88 -6.58
C GLY A 156 -11.73 -21.95 -7.31
N SER A 157 -11.84 -20.63 -7.20
CA SER A 157 -10.95 -19.68 -7.90
C SER A 157 -9.81 -19.23 -6.99
N ALA A 158 -8.65 -19.86 -7.17
CA ALA A 158 -7.46 -19.57 -6.37
C ALA A 158 -7.07 -18.08 -6.39
N GLY A 159 -7.18 -17.41 -7.55
CA GLY A 159 -6.84 -16.00 -7.69
C GLY A 159 -7.79 -15.04 -6.97
N VAL A 160 -9.08 -15.39 -6.84
CA VAL A 160 -10.04 -14.60 -6.06
C VAL A 160 -9.84 -14.84 -4.56
N LEU A 161 -9.57 -16.09 -4.16
CA LEU A 161 -9.31 -16.44 -2.76
C LEU A 161 -7.99 -15.85 -2.25
N GLU A 162 -6.95 -15.82 -3.08
CA GLU A 162 -5.68 -15.17 -2.73
C GLU A 162 -5.90 -13.67 -2.48
N ALA A 163 -6.61 -12.98 -3.39
CA ALA A 163 -6.94 -11.57 -3.21
C ALA A 163 -7.83 -11.30 -1.99
N ALA A 164 -8.75 -12.22 -1.66
CA ALA A 164 -9.61 -12.11 -0.48
C ALA A 164 -8.84 -12.29 0.84
N CYS A 165 -7.81 -13.15 0.87
CA CYS A 165 -7.03 -13.48 2.06
C CYS A 165 -5.76 -12.61 2.24
N ALA A 166 -5.36 -11.83 1.24
CA ALA A 166 -4.12 -11.05 1.25
C ALA A 166 -4.14 -9.80 2.14
N HIS A 167 -5.28 -9.43 2.71
CA HIS A 167 -5.54 -8.13 3.33
C HIS A 167 -6.19 -8.27 4.71
#